data_AF-A0A6I9Y0S8-F1
#
_entry.id   AF-A0A6I9Y0S8-F1
#
_cell.length_a   1.000
_cell.length_b   1.000
_cell.length_c   1.000
_cell.angle_alpha   90.00
_cell.angle_beta   90.00
_cell.angle_gamma   90.00
#
_symmetry.space_group_name_H-M   'P 1'
#
loop_
_entity.id
_entity.type
_entity.pdbx_description
1 polymer ?
#
loop_
_entity_poly.entity_id
_entity_poly.type
_entity_poly.pdbx_seq_one_letter_code
_entity_poly.pdbx_strand_id
1 'polypeptide(L)'
;MQALIITICLIHGFAYSKLIRTKRATDSEAFMNVLSLRSDMKPVVFLQHGLLGDGSNWVTNFAHNSLGFILADAGFDVWIGNSRGNIWSRSHQNLSVNEDEFWAFSFDEMAKYDLPAVVNFILKKTGQQQLYYVGYSQGAGL
;
A
#
# COMPACT_ATOMS: atom_id res chain seq x y z
N MET A 1 -0.08 8.62 -21.37
CA MET A 1 0.70 9.09 -20.20
C MET A 1 -0.30 9.70 -19.21
N GLN A 2 -0.96 8.89 -18.39
CA GLN A 2 -2.04 9.34 -17.52
C GLN A 2 -1.90 8.67 -16.15
N ALA A 3 -1.94 9.48 -15.09
CA ALA A 3 -1.70 9.05 -13.73
C ALA A 3 -2.96 8.36 -13.19
N LEU A 4 -2.83 7.07 -12.89
CA LEU A 4 -3.83 6.33 -12.11
C LEU A 4 -3.67 6.65 -10.62
N ILE A 5 -4.80 6.78 -9.94
CA ILE A 5 -4.85 6.84 -8.48
C ILE A 5 -4.78 5.40 -7.99
N ILE A 6 -3.58 4.94 -7.66
CA ILE A 6 -3.37 3.62 -7.05
C ILE A 6 -3.61 3.74 -5.55
N THR A 7 -4.56 2.96 -5.04
CA THR A 7 -4.88 2.94 -3.62
C THR A 7 -3.92 2.02 -2.88
N ILE A 8 -3.13 2.57 -1.97
CA ILE A 8 -2.26 1.79 -1.08
C ILE A 8 -2.90 1.77 0.32
N CYS A 9 -3.02 0.58 0.91
CA CYS A 9 -3.45 0.42 2.29
C CYS A 9 -2.23 0.37 3.22
N LEU A 10 -2.23 1.20 4.27
CA LEU A 10 -1.27 1.18 5.37
C LEU A 10 -1.88 0.41 6.55
N ILE A 11 -1.22 -0.66 7.01
CA ILE A 11 -1.63 -1.36 8.23
C ILE A 11 -0.97 -0.67 9.44
N HIS A 12 -1.62 0.37 9.98
CA HIS A 12 -1.33 0.85 11.33
C HIS A 12 -2.62 0.75 12.14
N GLY A 13 -2.69 -0.23 13.06
CA GLY A 13 -3.69 -0.36 14.13
C GLY A 13 -5.16 -0.17 13.73
N PHE A 14 -5.87 -1.28 13.49
CA PHE A 14 -7.35 -1.38 13.40
C PHE A 14 -8.08 -0.20 12.71
N ALA A 15 -8.23 -0.29 11.39
CA ALA A 15 -9.48 -0.06 10.63
C ALA A 15 -9.17 0.23 9.16
N TYR A 16 -9.85 -0.49 8.27
CA TYR A 16 -10.10 -0.04 6.89
C TYR A 16 -10.56 1.43 6.93
N SER A 17 -9.77 2.35 6.40
CA SER A 17 -10.25 3.72 6.17
C SER A 17 -9.53 4.41 5.02
N LYS A 18 -10.33 4.70 3.99
CA LYS A 18 -10.31 5.98 3.26
C LYS A 18 -9.85 7.08 4.23
N LEU A 19 -8.77 7.77 3.88
CA LEU A 19 -8.10 8.83 4.65
C LEU A 19 -9.06 9.68 5.52
N ILE A 20 -9.31 9.29 6.78
CA ILE A 20 -10.03 10.09 7.77
C ILE A 20 -9.21 10.08 9.06
N ARG A 21 -8.48 11.19 9.28
CA ARG A 21 -7.91 11.55 10.58
C ARG A 21 -9.07 11.82 11.54
N THR A 22 -9.24 11.00 12.58
CA THR A 22 -10.08 11.39 13.71
C THR A 22 -9.22 12.07 14.78
N LYS A 23 -9.69 13.24 15.24
CA LYS A 23 -9.10 14.04 16.31
C LYS A 23 -9.24 13.29 17.65
N ARG A 24 -8.14 12.82 18.24
CA ARG A 24 -8.00 12.70 19.71
C ARG A 24 -6.54 12.46 20.12
N ALA A 25 -5.79 13.54 20.32
CA ALA A 25 -4.60 13.58 21.18
C ALA A 25 -4.07 15.02 21.21
N THR A 26 -4.69 15.85 22.05
CA THR A 26 -4.09 17.08 22.55
C THR A 26 -3.43 16.78 23.90
N ASP A 27 -2.32 17.48 24.16
CA ASP A 27 -1.55 17.61 25.40
C ASP A 27 -0.49 16.52 25.68
N SER A 28 0.75 16.80 26.09
CA SER A 28 1.66 17.95 26.06
C SER A 28 3.04 17.41 26.51
N GLU A 29 4.14 17.91 25.94
CA GLU A 29 5.57 17.68 26.32
C GLU A 29 6.16 16.26 26.31
N ALA A 30 5.44 15.21 26.72
CA ALA A 30 5.95 13.83 26.66
C ALA A 30 6.21 13.35 25.22
N PHE A 31 5.44 13.87 24.24
CA PHE A 31 5.57 13.53 22.83
C PHE A 31 6.88 14.05 22.22
N MET A 32 7.39 15.19 22.71
CA MET A 32 8.63 15.78 22.20
C MET A 32 9.88 15.03 22.68
N ASN A 33 9.83 14.42 23.87
CA ASN A 33 10.92 13.56 24.36
C ASN A 33 10.93 12.17 23.71
N VAL A 34 9.78 11.66 23.25
CA VAL A 34 9.71 10.44 22.41
C VAL A 34 10.28 10.70 21.00
N LEU A 35 10.12 11.89 20.46
CA LEU A 35 10.73 12.31 19.18
C LEU A 35 12.27 12.42 19.24
N SER A 36 12.86 12.48 20.45
CA SER A 36 14.30 12.52 20.67
C SER A 36 14.96 11.13 20.71
N LEU A 37 14.18 10.05 20.81
CA LEU A 37 14.63 8.73 20.42
C LEU A 37 14.34 8.67 18.92
N ARG A 38 15.35 8.62 18.06
CA ARG A 38 15.11 8.27 16.66
C ARG A 38 14.33 6.96 16.69
N SER A 39 13.02 6.98 16.42
CA SER A 39 12.27 5.74 16.32
C SER A 39 12.95 4.99 15.18
N ASP A 40 13.56 3.85 15.47
CA ASP A 40 14.20 3.03 14.45
C ASP A 40 13.22 2.91 13.28
N MET A 41 13.58 3.50 12.14
CA MET A 41 12.68 3.56 10.99
C MET A 41 12.40 2.11 10.60
N LYS A 42 11.17 1.65 10.85
CA LYS A 42 10.76 0.27 10.59
C LYS A 42 11.10 -0.10 9.14
N PRO A 43 11.70 -1.28 8.88
CA PRO A 43 11.93 -1.73 7.52
C PRO A 43 10.59 -1.85 6.79
N VAL A 44 10.55 -1.34 5.56
CA VAL A 44 9.34 -1.29 4.75
C VAL A 44 9.18 -2.59 3.97
N VAL A 45 7.96 -3.12 3.94
CA VAL A 45 7.58 -4.24 3.08
C VAL A 45 6.35 -3.86 2.26
N PHE A 46 6.43 -4.12 0.96
CA PHE A 46 5.33 -3.93 0.01
C PHE A 46 4.80 -5.29 -0.44
N LEU A 47 3.48 -5.49 -0.26
CA LEU A 47 2.78 -6.73 -0.57
C LEU A 47 1.87 -6.53 -1.80
N GLN A 48 2.15 -7.27 -2.87
CA GLN A 48 1.44 -7.14 -4.15
C GLN A 48 0.65 -8.42 -4.49
N HIS A 49 -0.67 -8.27 -4.64
CA HIS A 49 -1.57 -9.39 -4.93
C HIS A 49 -1.39 -9.96 -6.36
N GLY A 50 -2.02 -11.11 -6.59
CA GLY A 50 -1.99 -11.84 -7.86
C GLY A 50 -3.15 -11.51 -8.81
N LEU A 51 -3.28 -12.31 -9.87
CA LEU A 51 -4.33 -12.20 -10.88
C LEU A 51 -5.72 -12.28 -10.22
N LEU A 52 -6.60 -11.33 -10.56
CA LEU A 52 -7.98 -11.22 -10.05
C LEU A 52 -8.10 -11.14 -8.50
N GLY A 53 -7.01 -10.83 -7.80
CA GLY A 53 -7.02 -10.57 -6.37
C GLY A 53 -7.08 -9.07 -6.03
N ASP A 54 -6.97 -8.78 -4.74
CA ASP A 54 -6.77 -7.44 -4.22
C ASP A 54 -5.91 -7.46 -2.95
N GLY A 55 -5.73 -6.30 -2.31
CA GLY A 55 -4.95 -6.20 -1.08
C GLY A 55 -5.44 -7.06 0.09
N SER A 56 -6.71 -7.48 0.10
CA SER A 56 -7.29 -8.28 1.19
C SER A 56 -6.65 -9.66 1.31
N ASN A 57 -6.04 -10.18 0.24
CA ASN A 57 -5.32 -11.47 0.23
C ASN A 57 -4.29 -11.57 1.38
N TRP A 58 -3.72 -10.45 1.82
CA TRP A 58 -2.69 -10.41 2.85
C TRP A 58 -3.23 -10.32 4.28
N VAL A 59 -4.54 -10.14 4.46
CA VAL A 59 -5.21 -9.84 5.74
C VAL A 59 -6.56 -10.53 5.93
N THR A 60 -6.91 -11.51 5.08
CA THR A 60 -8.24 -12.14 5.09
C THR A 60 -8.41 -13.22 6.17
N ASN A 61 -7.32 -13.80 6.69
CA ASN A 61 -7.37 -14.79 7.76
C ASN A 61 -7.28 -14.11 9.15
N PHE A 62 -6.91 -14.88 10.17
CA PHE A 62 -6.65 -14.34 11.52
C PHE A 62 -5.28 -13.63 11.58
N ALA A 63 -5.07 -12.84 12.65
CA ALA A 63 -3.82 -12.11 12.88
C ALA A 63 -2.58 -13.02 12.83
N HIS A 64 -2.65 -14.19 13.45
CA HIS A 64 -1.52 -15.12 13.57
C HIS A 64 -1.22 -15.94 12.30
N ASN A 65 -2.04 -15.83 11.24
CA ASN A 65 -1.86 -16.58 9.99
C ASN A 65 -2.13 -15.75 8.71
N SER A 66 -2.10 -14.42 8.82
CA SER A 66 -2.11 -13.51 7.69
C SER A 66 -0.79 -12.77 7.60
N LEU A 67 -0.11 -12.83 6.45
CA LEU A 67 1.24 -12.30 6.32
C LEU A 67 1.30 -10.80 6.65
N GLY A 68 0.29 -10.01 6.28
CA GLY A 68 0.25 -8.58 6.57
C GLY A 68 0.26 -8.28 8.08
N PHE A 69 -0.48 -9.08 8.87
CA PHE A 69 -0.50 -8.95 10.33
C PHE A 69 0.79 -9.45 10.97
N ILE A 70 1.29 -10.62 10.54
CA ILE A 70 2.54 -11.21 11.06
C ILE A 70 3.73 -10.25 10.86
N LEU A 71 3.84 -9.61 9.69
CA LEU A 71 4.93 -8.65 9.41
C LEU A 71 4.79 -7.38 10.26
N ALA A 72 3.58 -6.87 10.45
CA ALA A 72 3.35 -5.70 11.30
C ALA A 72 3.73 -5.98 12.76
N ASP A 73 3.34 -7.14 13.30
CA ASP A 73 3.69 -7.58 14.66
C ASP A 73 5.20 -7.84 14.81
N ALA A 74 5.87 -8.26 13.72
CA ALA A 74 7.32 -8.41 13.67
C ALA A 74 8.09 -7.07 13.50
N GLY A 75 7.40 -5.93 13.47
CA GLY A 75 8.01 -4.60 13.46
C GLY A 75 8.28 -4.01 12.08
N PHE A 76 7.69 -4.53 11.01
CA PHE A 76 7.76 -3.94 9.67
C PHE A 76 6.72 -2.81 9.49
N ASP A 77 7.01 -1.87 8.59
CA ASP A 77 6.02 -0.95 8.03
C ASP A 77 5.41 -1.58 6.77
N VAL A 78 4.16 -2.05 6.88
CA VAL A 78 3.50 -2.88 5.86
C VAL A 78 2.62 -2.03 4.94
N TRP A 79 2.93 -2.08 3.65
CA TRP A 79 2.19 -1.42 2.58
C TRP A 79 1.57 -2.47 1.65
N ILE A 80 0.28 -2.34 1.35
CA ILE A 80 -0.45 -3.29 0.50
C ILE A 80 -0.92 -2.61 -0.78
N GLY A 81 -0.50 -3.14 -1.93
CA GLY A 81 -0.83 -2.63 -3.25
C GLY A 81 -2.16 -3.13 -3.79
N ASN A 82 -2.76 -2.33 -4.68
CA ASN A 82 -3.94 -2.70 -5.46
C ASN A 82 -3.72 -2.32 -6.92
N SER A 83 -3.69 -3.30 -7.80
CA SER A 83 -3.50 -3.09 -9.24
C SER A 83 -4.68 -2.32 -9.85
N ARG A 84 -4.39 -1.49 -10.86
CA ARG A 84 -5.41 -0.83 -11.68
C ARG A 84 -6.51 -1.80 -12.11
N GLY A 85 -7.75 -1.34 -12.06
CA GLY A 85 -8.93 -2.10 -12.46
C GLY A 85 -9.57 -2.98 -11.37
N ASN A 86 -8.90 -3.24 -10.24
CA ASN A 86 -9.53 -3.96 -9.13
C ASN A 86 -10.53 -3.07 -8.35
N ILE A 87 -11.29 -3.64 -7.41
CA ILE A 87 -12.37 -2.92 -6.71
C ILE A 87 -11.93 -1.64 -5.96
N TRP A 88 -10.63 -1.50 -5.64
CA TRP A 88 -10.05 -0.37 -4.91
C TRP A 88 -9.28 0.61 -5.79
N SER A 89 -8.96 0.24 -7.03
CA SER A 89 -8.12 1.01 -7.96
C SER A 89 -8.80 1.20 -9.32
N ARG A 90 -10.06 1.65 -9.30
CA ARG A 90 -10.89 1.95 -10.48
C ARG A 90 -11.16 3.44 -10.66
N SER A 91 -10.14 4.26 -10.50
CA SER A 91 -10.23 5.72 -10.71
C SER A 91 -9.12 6.20 -11.61
N HIS A 92 -9.47 7.10 -12.52
CA HIS A 92 -8.56 7.63 -13.52
C HIS A 92 -8.81 9.13 -13.69
N GLN A 93 -7.77 9.90 -14.00
CA GLN A 93 -7.86 11.37 -14.05
C GLN A 93 -8.75 11.89 -15.18
N ASN A 94 -8.73 11.19 -16.33
CA ASN A 94 -9.37 11.65 -17.56
C ASN A 94 -10.40 10.68 -18.14
N LEU A 95 -10.53 9.48 -17.56
CA LEU A 95 -11.32 8.39 -18.13
C LEU A 95 -12.28 7.87 -17.06
N SER A 96 -13.49 7.56 -17.49
CA SER A 96 -14.52 6.86 -16.74
C SER A 96 -14.37 5.36 -16.90
N VAL A 97 -14.82 4.59 -15.90
CA VAL A 97 -14.87 3.12 -15.95
C VAL A 97 -15.80 2.56 -17.03
N ASN A 98 -16.58 3.42 -17.68
CA ASN A 98 -17.49 3.04 -18.78
C ASN A 98 -16.86 3.23 -20.17
N GLU A 99 -15.64 3.78 -20.26
CA GLU A 99 -14.90 3.95 -21.51
C GLU A 99 -13.98 2.75 -21.73
N ASP A 100 -13.93 2.20 -22.95
CA ASP A 100 -13.13 1.00 -23.26
C ASP A 100 -11.63 1.26 -23.06
N GLU A 101 -11.17 2.49 -23.31
CA GLU A 101 -9.81 2.96 -23.11
C GLU A 101 -9.37 2.89 -21.64
N PHE A 102 -10.31 2.96 -20.69
CA PHE A 102 -10.02 2.77 -19.27
C PHE A 102 -9.47 1.36 -19.01
N TRP A 103 -9.96 0.37 -19.75
CA TRP A 103 -9.66 -1.04 -19.59
C TRP A 103 -8.57 -1.55 -20.55
N ALA A 104 -8.07 -0.69 -21.43
CA ALA A 104 -7.00 -1.00 -22.38
C ALA A 104 -5.62 -1.07 -21.68
N PHE A 105 -5.45 -2.01 -20.75
CA PHE A 105 -4.19 -2.30 -20.07
C PHE A 105 -4.02 -3.80 -19.82
N SER A 106 -2.78 -4.23 -19.62
CA SER A 106 -2.41 -5.56 -19.16
C SER A 106 -1.54 -5.47 -17.90
N PHE A 107 -0.90 -6.58 -17.51
CA PHE A 107 0.15 -6.56 -16.49
C PHE A 107 1.39 -5.74 -16.94
N ASP A 108 1.58 -5.50 -18.24
CA ASP A 108 2.66 -4.66 -18.76
C ASP A 108 2.56 -3.24 -18.22
N GLU A 109 1.36 -2.64 -18.25
CA GLU A 109 1.15 -1.32 -17.67
C GLU A 109 1.28 -1.32 -16.14
N MET A 110 0.94 -2.43 -15.47
CA MET A 110 1.10 -2.56 -14.03
C MET A 110 2.59 -2.55 -13.65
N ALA A 111 3.42 -3.32 -14.34
CA ALA A 111 4.87 -3.35 -14.13
C ALA A 111 5.53 -2.02 -14.51
N LYS A 112 5.13 -1.45 -15.65
CA LYS A 112 5.76 -0.24 -16.21
C LYS A 112 5.38 1.04 -15.47
N TYR A 113 4.16 1.13 -14.94
CA TYR A 113 3.62 2.36 -14.39
C TYR A 113 3.16 2.22 -12.93
N ASP A 114 2.42 1.17 -12.59
CA ASP A 114 1.84 1.07 -11.25
C ASP A 114 2.92 0.83 -10.19
N LEU A 115 3.74 -0.20 -10.40
CA LEU A 115 4.75 -0.60 -9.43
C LEU A 115 5.79 0.51 -9.17
N PRO A 116 6.39 1.17 -10.19
CA PRO A 116 7.30 2.28 -9.95
C PRO A 116 6.63 3.47 -9.24
N ALA A 117 5.39 3.80 -9.58
CA ALA A 117 4.68 4.91 -8.94
C ALA A 117 4.45 4.65 -7.45
N VAL A 118 4.02 3.44 -7.10
CA VAL A 118 3.79 3.02 -5.71
C VAL A 118 5.09 2.93 -4.93
N VAL A 119 6.12 2.26 -5.46
CA VAL A 119 7.42 2.13 -4.79
C VAL A 119 8.04 3.50 -4.53
N ASN A 120 8.07 4.38 -5.54
CA ASN A 120 8.63 5.73 -5.37
C ASN A 120 7.83 6.55 -4.36
N PHE A 121 6.50 6.42 -4.34
CA PHE A 121 5.67 7.06 -3.33
C PHE A 121 6.02 6.58 -1.93
N ILE A 122 6.13 5.25 -1.73
CA ILE A 122 6.46 4.64 -0.43
C ILE A 122 7.84 5.09 0.05
N LEU A 123 8.87 5.00 -0.80
CA LEU A 123 10.24 5.40 -0.45
C LEU A 123 10.30 6.89 -0.10
N LYS A 124 9.64 7.75 -0.89
CA LYS A 124 9.56 9.19 -0.60
C LYS A 124 8.81 9.48 0.70
N LYS A 125 7.74 8.73 0.98
CA LYS A 125 6.88 8.94 2.16
C LYS A 125 7.54 8.49 3.46
N THR A 126 8.31 7.40 3.40
CA THR A 126 8.97 6.78 4.55
C THR A 126 10.39 7.31 4.77
N GLY A 127 11.03 7.88 3.75
CA GLY A 127 12.43 8.28 3.77
C GLY A 127 13.41 7.10 3.62
N GLN A 128 12.90 5.88 3.45
CA GLN A 128 13.71 4.69 3.20
C GLN A 128 14.31 4.71 1.80
N GLN A 129 15.50 4.14 1.63
CA GLN A 129 16.17 4.01 0.32
C GLN A 129 15.77 2.74 -0.43
N GLN A 130 15.25 1.75 0.28
CA GLN A 130 14.85 0.46 -0.25
C GLN A 130 13.67 -0.11 0.54
N LEU A 131 12.98 -1.09 -0.04
CA LEU A 131 11.93 -1.85 0.60
C LEU A 131 12.03 -3.33 0.23
N TYR A 132 11.40 -4.20 1.03
CA TYR A 132 11.19 -5.59 0.67
C TYR A 132 9.95 -5.73 -0.20
N TYR A 133 10.05 -6.46 -1.31
CA TYR A 133 8.93 -6.75 -2.19
C TYR A 133 8.45 -8.19 -2.00
N VAL A 134 7.16 -8.38 -1.78
CA VAL A 134 6.53 -9.71 -1.76
C VAL A 134 5.39 -9.72 -2.77
N GLY A 135 5.60 -10.45 -3.86
CA GLY A 135 4.58 -10.68 -4.88
C GLY A 135 4.02 -12.09 -4.80
N TYR A 136 2.71 -12.24 -5.03
CA TYR A 136 2.04 -13.53 -5.17
C TYR A 136 1.48 -13.69 -6.60
N SER A 137 1.71 -14.85 -7.24
CA SER A 137 1.18 -15.15 -8.58
C SER A 137 1.58 -14.05 -9.59
N GLN A 138 0.64 -13.42 -10.29
CA GLN A 138 0.92 -12.29 -11.19
C GLN A 138 1.75 -11.18 -10.53
N GLY A 139 1.51 -10.89 -9.24
CA GLY A 139 2.28 -9.89 -8.50
C GLY A 139 3.76 -10.22 -8.39
N ALA A 140 4.18 -11.48 -8.51
CA ALA A 140 5.59 -11.85 -8.53
C ALA A 140 6.27 -11.56 -9.88
N GLY A 141 5.50 -11.38 -10.96
CA GLY A 141 5.98 -11.08 -12.31
C GLY A 141 5.85 -9.61 -12.73
N LEU A 142 5.39 -8.74 -11.82
CA LEU A 142 5.37 -7.28 -12.01
C LEU A 142 6.73 -6.68 -11.65
#